data_AF-A0A359HIH9-F1
#
_entry.id   AF-A0A359HIH9-F1
#
_cell.length_a   1.000
_cell.length_b   1.000
_cell.length_c   1.000
_cell.angle_alpha   90.00
_cell.angle_beta   90.00
_cell.angle_gamma   90.00
#
_symmetry.space_group_name_H-M   'P 1'
#
loop_
_entity.id
_entity.type
_entity.pdbx_description
1 polymer ?
#
loop_
_entity_poly.entity_id
_entity_poly.type
_entity_poly.pdbx_seq_one_letter_code
_entity_poly.pdbx_strand_id
1 'polypeptide(L)'
;MDEAAAADFIRAAVGELPLIVRLPLEQAEHLAEAAVNAGAGAISLGAPRGKLAGMNGRMYGPAVFPLALRAVEKLAGSGIPVIGAGGVYQPQDVEAMLAAGARAVQIDAVLWRG
;
A
#
# COMPACT_ATOMS: atom_id res chain seq x y z
N MET A 1 6.44 -0.22 13.42
CA MET A 1 5.38 -0.10 14.43
C MET A 1 4.92 -1.52 14.72
N ASP A 2 4.67 -1.89 15.97
CA ASP A 2 4.10 -3.20 16.26
C ASP A 2 2.60 -3.25 15.90
N GLU A 3 2.07 -4.46 15.79
CA GLU A 3 0.66 -4.68 15.41
C GLU A 3 -0.32 -4.09 16.43
N ALA A 4 0.02 -4.12 17.72
CA ALA A 4 -0.84 -3.64 18.79
C ALA A 4 -1.06 -2.13 18.71
N ALA A 5 0.02 -1.35 18.60
CA ALA A 5 -0.05 0.09 18.43
C ALA A 5 -0.77 0.46 17.13
N ALA A 6 -0.51 -0.27 16.03
CA ALA A 6 -1.21 -0.06 14.77
C ALA A 6 -2.73 -0.25 14.94
N ALA A 7 -3.15 -1.33 15.60
CA ALA A 7 -4.54 -1.64 15.83
C ALA A 7 -5.24 -0.62 16.74
N ASP A 8 -4.56 -0.10 17.76
CA ASP A 8 -5.09 0.96 18.64
C ASP A 8 -5.35 2.25 17.87
N PHE A 9 -4.42 2.68 17.00
CA PHE A 9 -4.62 3.85 16.14
C PHE A 9 -5.78 3.66 15.18
N ILE A 10 -5.92 2.47 14.60
CA ILE A 10 -7.00 2.18 13.66
C ILE A 10 -8.35 2.19 14.38
N ARG A 11 -8.47 1.50 15.52
CA ARG A 11 -9.71 1.52 16.34
C ARG A 11 -10.12 2.94 16.73
N ALA A 12 -9.15 3.78 17.10
CA ALA A 12 -9.42 5.17 17.44
C ALA A 12 -9.87 6.02 16.24
N ALA A 13 -9.53 5.62 15.02
CA ALA A 13 -9.88 6.31 13.78
C ALA A 13 -11.18 5.80 13.12
N VAL A 14 -11.72 4.66 13.58
CA VAL A 14 -12.99 4.12 13.06
C VAL A 14 -14.14 5.07 13.39
N GLY A 15 -14.93 5.43 12.38
CA GLY A 15 -16.13 6.24 12.50
C GLY A 15 -17.26 5.71 11.62
N GLU A 16 -18.19 6.56 11.22
CA GLU A 16 -19.35 6.17 10.41
C GLU A 16 -19.00 5.81 8.95
N LEU A 17 -17.89 6.35 8.43
CA LEU A 17 -17.43 6.10 7.06
C LEU A 17 -16.38 4.98 7.01
N PRO A 18 -16.31 4.19 5.93
CA PRO A 18 -15.27 3.17 5.77
C PRO A 18 -13.86 3.74 5.85
N LEU A 19 -13.01 3.11 6.65
CA LEU A 19 -11.62 3.53 6.85
C LEU A 19 -10.69 2.79 5.89
N ILE A 20 -9.94 3.55 5.07
CA ILE A 20 -8.84 3.03 4.27
C ILE A 20 -7.53 3.30 5.00
N VAL A 21 -6.81 2.26 5.39
CA VAL A 21 -5.54 2.39 6.11
C VAL A 21 -4.38 2.34 5.13
N ARG A 22 -3.54 3.38 5.13
CA ARG A 22 -2.33 3.41 4.31
C ARG A 22 -1.14 2.82 5.07
N LEU A 23 -0.66 1.66 4.63
CA LEU A 23 0.48 0.97 5.24
C LEU A 23 1.76 1.17 4.40
N PRO A 24 2.94 1.38 5.01
CA PRO A 24 4.21 1.37 4.28
C PRO A 24 4.39 0.01 3.58
N LEU A 25 4.88 0.01 2.33
CA LEU A 25 5.06 -1.21 1.54
C LEU A 25 5.82 -2.30 2.30
N GLU A 26 6.91 -1.94 2.98
CA GLU A 26 7.76 -2.84 3.76
C GLU A 26 7.09 -3.46 4.99
N GLN A 27 5.98 -2.89 5.45
CA GLN A 27 5.23 -3.35 6.63
C GLN A 27 3.83 -3.87 6.26
N ALA A 28 3.41 -3.75 4.99
CA ALA A 28 2.04 -4.04 4.59
C ALA A 28 1.67 -5.50 4.85
N GLU A 29 2.53 -6.47 4.49
CA GLU A 29 2.27 -7.88 4.75
C GLU A 29 2.14 -8.21 6.24
N HIS A 30 2.96 -7.56 7.09
CA HIS A 30 2.95 -7.80 8.53
C HIS A 30 1.74 -7.15 9.23
N LEU A 31 1.35 -5.94 8.83
CA LEU A 31 0.34 -5.16 9.53
C LEU A 31 -1.08 -5.29 8.96
N ALA A 32 -1.25 -5.84 7.76
CA ALA A 32 -2.54 -5.81 7.08
C ALA A 32 -3.64 -6.59 7.81
N GLU A 33 -3.35 -7.78 8.34
CA GLU A 33 -4.34 -8.55 9.11
C GLU A 33 -4.75 -7.81 10.39
N ALA A 34 -3.78 -7.31 11.15
CA ALA A 34 -4.04 -6.52 12.35
C ALA A 34 -4.88 -5.27 12.02
N ALA A 35 -4.60 -4.62 10.88
CA ALA A 35 -5.35 -3.46 10.42
C ALA A 35 -6.81 -3.78 10.07
N VAL A 36 -7.04 -4.85 9.32
CA VAL A 36 -8.40 -5.31 8.96
C VAL A 36 -9.17 -5.72 10.22
N ASN A 37 -8.54 -6.49 11.11
CA ASN A 37 -9.14 -6.89 12.39
C ASN A 37 -9.47 -5.71 13.30
N ALA A 38 -8.73 -4.60 13.17
CA ALA A 38 -8.98 -3.36 13.91
C ALA A 38 -10.06 -2.46 13.29
N GLY A 39 -10.61 -2.81 12.12
CA GLY A 39 -11.70 -2.10 11.46
C GLY A 39 -11.34 -1.40 10.15
N ALA A 40 -10.16 -1.66 9.57
CA ALA A 40 -9.85 -1.18 8.22
C ALA A 40 -10.74 -1.88 7.18
N GLY A 41 -11.45 -1.10 6.35
CA GLY A 41 -12.24 -1.63 5.24
C GLY A 41 -11.40 -1.98 4.00
N ALA A 42 -10.25 -1.32 3.86
CA ALA A 42 -9.26 -1.63 2.83
C ALA A 42 -7.87 -1.13 3.23
N ILE A 43 -6.85 -1.70 2.59
CA ILE A 43 -5.45 -1.30 2.73
C ILE A 43 -4.99 -0.57 1.47
N SER A 44 -4.36 0.59 1.64
CA SER A 44 -3.63 1.28 0.56
C SER A 44 -2.12 1.13 0.77
N LEU A 45 -1.40 0.78 -0.29
CA LEU A 45 0.07 0.71 -0.21
C LEU A 45 0.70 2.11 -0.20
N GLY A 46 1.67 2.29 0.70
CA GLY A 46 2.46 3.49 0.84
C GLY A 46 3.87 3.30 0.29
N ALA A 47 4.41 4.34 -0.35
CA ALA A 47 5.78 4.34 -0.85
C ALA A 47 6.77 3.98 0.27
N PRO A 48 7.73 3.07 0.00
CA PRO A 48 8.72 2.67 0.99
C PRO A 48 9.67 3.82 1.31
N ARG A 49 10.32 3.75 2.47
CA ARG A 49 11.34 4.73 2.87
C ARG A 49 12.74 4.22 2.57
N GLY A 50 13.62 5.13 2.15
CA GLY A 50 15.02 4.83 1.87
C GLY A 50 15.93 6.03 2.12
N LYS A 51 17.23 5.79 1.94
CA LYS A 51 18.28 6.79 2.10
C LYS A 51 19.19 6.79 0.87
N LEU A 52 19.43 7.97 0.31
CA LEU A 52 20.34 8.17 -0.81
C LEU A 52 21.05 9.52 -0.65
N ALA A 53 22.37 9.56 -0.90
CA ALA A 53 23.17 10.78 -0.84
C ALA A 53 22.96 11.63 0.44
N GLY A 54 22.83 10.97 1.60
CA GLY A 54 22.62 11.63 2.89
C GLY A 54 21.18 12.07 3.17
N MET A 55 20.26 11.96 2.21
CA MET A 55 18.85 12.33 2.35
C MET A 55 18.01 11.10 2.68
N ASN A 56 17.08 11.25 3.63
CA ASN A 56 16.08 10.23 3.93
C ASN A 56 14.74 10.66 3.33
N GLY A 57 14.05 9.74 2.65
CA GLY A 57 12.81 10.08 1.96
C GLY A 57 11.98 8.88 1.57
N ARG A 58 10.82 9.17 0.96
CA ARG A 58 10.02 8.16 0.26
C ARG A 58 10.67 7.87 -1.09
N MET A 59 10.74 6.60 -1.45
CA MET A 59 11.25 6.18 -2.74
C MET A 59 10.09 6.04 -3.72
N TYR A 60 10.22 6.71 -4.87
CA TYR A 60 9.27 6.64 -5.97
C TYR A 60 10.01 6.27 -7.25
N GLY A 61 9.28 5.69 -8.20
CA GLY A 61 9.82 5.32 -9.51
C GLY A 61 9.52 3.86 -9.89
N PRO A 62 9.74 3.50 -11.17
CA PRO A 62 9.39 2.17 -11.69
C PRO A 62 10.07 1.02 -10.96
N ALA A 63 11.24 1.25 -10.36
CA ALA A 63 11.98 0.24 -9.60
C ALA A 63 11.21 -0.28 -8.36
N VAL A 64 10.21 0.46 -7.86
CA VAL A 64 9.35 0.03 -6.74
C VAL A 64 8.29 -0.98 -7.20
N PHE A 65 7.94 -1.00 -8.49
CA PHE A 65 6.79 -1.75 -9.02
C PHE A 65 6.83 -3.26 -8.73
N PRO A 66 7.94 -3.99 -8.96
CA PRO A 66 7.96 -5.43 -8.70
C PRO A 66 7.72 -5.78 -7.23
N LEU A 67 8.16 -4.91 -6.31
CA LEU A 67 7.94 -5.07 -4.88
C LEU A 67 6.48 -4.82 -4.51
N ALA A 68 5.90 -3.75 -5.08
CA ALA A 68 4.49 -3.41 -4.88
C ALA A 68 3.55 -4.48 -5.46
N LEU A 69 3.83 -5.00 -6.65
CA LEU A 69 3.03 -6.04 -7.30
C LEU A 69 3.01 -7.32 -6.47
N ARG A 70 4.17 -7.76 -5.97
CA ARG A 70 4.27 -8.91 -5.06
C ARG A 70 3.46 -8.71 -3.77
N ALA A 71 3.51 -7.52 -3.19
CA ALA A 71 2.74 -7.22 -1.98
C ALA A 71 1.23 -7.25 -2.26
N VAL A 72 0.78 -6.69 -3.40
CA VAL A 72 -0.62 -6.77 -3.84
C VAL A 72 -1.06 -8.23 -3.99
N GLU A 73 -0.30 -9.05 -4.73
CA GLU A 73 -0.64 -10.46 -4.97
C GLU A 73 -0.82 -11.24 -3.67
N LYS A 74 0.09 -11.05 -2.70
CA LYS A 74 -0.01 -11.70 -1.39
C LYS A 74 -1.21 -11.21 -0.58
N LEU A 75 -1.39 -9.90 -0.45
CA LEU A 75 -2.47 -9.34 0.36
C LEU A 75 -3.84 -9.70 -0.22
N ALA A 76 -3.98 -9.59 -1.54
CA ALA A 76 -5.20 -9.98 -2.23
C ALA A 76 -5.45 -11.50 -2.13
N GLY A 77 -4.39 -12.31 -2.22
CA GLY A 77 -4.47 -13.77 -2.01
C GLY A 77 -4.96 -14.18 -0.62
N SER A 78 -4.68 -13.37 0.41
CA SER A 78 -5.24 -13.52 1.76
C SER A 78 -6.64 -12.92 1.95
N GLY A 79 -7.28 -12.45 0.87
CA GLY A 79 -8.63 -11.87 0.91
C GLY A 79 -8.69 -10.41 1.39
N ILE A 80 -7.56 -9.75 1.61
CA ILE A 80 -7.52 -8.36 2.08
C ILE A 80 -7.81 -7.41 0.91
N PRO A 81 -8.83 -6.52 0.99
CA PRO A 81 -9.08 -5.53 -0.05
C PRO A 81 -7.91 -4.53 -0.12
N VAL A 82 -7.17 -4.57 -1.23
CA VAL A 82 -5.96 -3.75 -1.40
C VAL A 82 -6.10 -2.76 -2.56
N ILE A 83 -5.67 -1.52 -2.32
CA ILE A 83 -5.42 -0.49 -3.33
C ILE A 83 -3.91 -0.51 -3.61
N GLY A 84 -3.56 -1.02 -4.79
CA GLY A 84 -2.17 -1.13 -5.23
C GLY A 84 -1.54 0.24 -5.47
N ALA A 85 -0.27 0.40 -5.13
CA ALA A 85 0.48 1.63 -5.33
C ALA A 85 1.99 1.36 -5.32
N GLY A 86 2.75 2.19 -6.03
CA GLY A 86 4.20 2.15 -6.04
C GLY A 86 4.75 1.73 -7.40
N GLY A 87 5.37 2.67 -8.10
CA GLY A 87 6.07 2.40 -9.35
C GLY A 87 5.19 2.14 -10.58
N VAL A 88 3.91 2.49 -10.53
CA VAL A 88 2.97 2.37 -11.65
C VAL A 88 3.18 3.54 -12.63
N TYR A 89 3.76 3.25 -13.81
CA TYR A 89 4.15 4.28 -14.79
C TYR A 89 3.54 4.06 -16.18
N GLN A 90 3.02 2.86 -16.45
CA GLN A 90 2.41 2.51 -17.73
C GLN A 90 1.02 1.89 -17.52
N PRO A 91 0.12 1.93 -18.52
CA PRO A 91 -1.17 1.24 -18.45
C PRO A 91 -1.04 -0.26 -18.12
N GLN A 92 0.01 -0.92 -18.63
CA GLN A 92 0.28 -2.34 -18.36
C GLN A 92 0.56 -2.60 -16.88
N ASP A 93 1.17 -1.64 -16.16
CA ASP A 93 1.39 -1.75 -14.72
C ASP A 93 0.07 -1.75 -13.95
N VAL A 94 -0.92 -0.96 -14.41
CA VAL A 94 -2.28 -0.93 -13.84
C VAL A 94 -2.98 -2.27 -14.09
N GLU A 95 -2.93 -2.76 -15.32
CA GLU A 95 -3.51 -4.06 -15.69
C GLU A 95 -2.91 -5.19 -14.85
N ALA A 96 -1.58 -5.20 -14.67
CA ALA A 96 -0.89 -6.18 -13.83
C ALA A 96 -1.32 -6.09 -12.36
N MET A 97 -1.47 -4.89 -11.79
CA MET A 97 -1.95 -4.71 -10.42
C MET A 97 -3.38 -5.22 -10.23
N LEU A 98 -4.27 -4.94 -11.19
CA LEU A 98 -5.65 -5.44 -11.17
C LEU A 98 -5.68 -6.97 -11.32
N ALA A 99 -4.87 -7.53 -12.22
CA ALA A 99 -4.73 -8.97 -12.39
C ALA A 99 -4.17 -9.67 -11.14
N ALA A 100 -3.28 -9.01 -10.39
CA ALA A 100 -2.78 -9.48 -9.10
C ALA A 100 -3.82 -9.38 -7.96
N GLY A 101 -5.01 -8.84 -8.22
CA GLY A 101 -6.12 -8.79 -7.26
C GLY A 101 -6.31 -7.44 -6.55
N ALA A 102 -5.62 -6.38 -6.98
CA ALA A 102 -5.93 -5.04 -6.48
C ALA A 102 -7.37 -4.62 -6.85
N ARG A 103 -8.05 -3.93 -5.92
CA ARG A 103 -9.39 -3.36 -6.13
C ARG A 103 -9.35 -2.02 -6.85
N ALA A 104 -8.24 -1.31 -6.71
CA ALA A 104 -7.95 -0.04 -7.36
C ALA A 104 -6.44 0.17 -7.40
N VAL A 105 -5.97 1.09 -8.24
CA VAL A 105 -4.55 1.40 -8.40
C VAL A 105 -4.32 2.89 -8.23
N GLN A 106 -3.34 3.27 -7.41
CA GLN A 106 -2.88 4.65 -7.25
C GLN A 106 -1.80 4.97 -8.27
N ILE A 107 -1.89 6.16 -8.87
CA ILE A 107 -0.89 6.72 -9.76
C ILE A 107 -0.21 7.89 -9.03
N ASP A 108 1.12 7.89 -8.99
CA ASP A 108 1.91 8.81 -8.16
C ASP A 108 2.85 9.71 -8.97
N ALA A 109 4.17 9.52 -8.85
CA ALA A 109 5.19 10.42 -9.37
C ALA A 109 5.24 10.49 -10.90
N VAL A 110 4.59 9.55 -11.61
CA VAL A 110 4.41 9.64 -13.06
C VAL A 110 3.57 10.86 -13.46
N LEU A 111 2.62 11.29 -12.63
CA LEU A 111 1.78 12.47 -12.92
C LEU A 111 2.55 13.80 -12.86
N TRP A 112 3.77 13.80 -12.33
CA TRP A 112 4.61 15.00 -12.23
C TRP A 112 5.52 15.17 -13.46
N ARG A 113 5.44 14.27 -14.44
CA ARG A 113 6.14 14.38 -15.73
C ARG A 113 5.28 15.20 -16.69
N GLY A 114 5.17 16.50 -16.40
CA GLY A 114 4.59 17.51 -17.31
C GLY A 114 5.65 18.21 -18.13
#